data_AF-A0A1C7I5Y1-F1
#
_entry.id   AF-A0A1C7I5Y1-F1
#
_cell.length_a   1.000
_cell.length_b   1.000
_cell.length_c   1.000
_cell.angle_alpha   90.00
_cell.angle_beta   90.00
_cell.angle_gamma   90.00
#
_symmetry.space_group_name_H-M   'P 1'
#
loop_
_entity.id
_entity.type
_entity.pdbx_description
1 polymer ?
#
loop_
_entity_poly.entity_id
_entity_poly.type
_entity_poly.pdbx_seq_one_letter_code
_entity_poly.pdbx_strand_id
1 'polypeptide(L)'
;MEGTTAAYPGLYAELAVFAEKGTVIIRNGELLFYQFKDGESKAFCCLQNPEKANALHQDAAISTDSHRRQYQDFVQAIREDRKPLVTGEDALESLKLIKAIYESSRKNQEVYICR
;
A
#
# COMPACT_ATOMS: atom_id res chain seq x y z
N MET A 1 1.54 -12.89 1.70
CA MET A 1 1.70 -11.82 0.69
C MET A 1 1.88 -12.50 -0.64
N GLU A 2 1.11 -12.08 -1.64
CA GLU A 2 1.22 -12.56 -3.03
C GLU A 2 1.40 -11.32 -3.91
N GLY A 3 2.18 -11.45 -4.98
CA GLY A 3 2.39 -10.36 -5.93
C GLY A 3 3.03 -10.86 -7.20
N THR A 4 2.57 -10.37 -8.34
CA THR A 4 3.14 -10.66 -9.66
C THR A 4 2.90 -9.46 -10.58
N THR A 5 3.89 -9.15 -11.41
CA THR A 5 3.77 -8.14 -12.46
C THR A 5 3.40 -8.75 -13.81
N ALA A 6 3.24 -10.08 -13.87
CA ALA A 6 3.01 -10.84 -15.09
C ALA A 6 1.60 -11.46 -15.15
N ALA A 7 0.74 -11.22 -14.15
CA ALA A 7 -0.64 -11.69 -14.21
C ALA A 7 -1.41 -10.98 -15.32
N TYR A 8 -1.99 -11.76 -16.23
CA TYR A 8 -3.00 -11.28 -17.18
C TYR A 8 -4.40 -11.44 -16.56
N PRO A 9 -5.33 -10.47 -16.70
CA PRO A 9 -5.24 -9.24 -17.49
C PRO A 9 -4.69 -8.03 -16.72
N GLY A 10 -3.92 -8.24 -15.66
CA GLY A 10 -3.57 -7.21 -14.67
C GLY A 10 -4.60 -7.21 -13.55
N LEU A 11 -4.23 -7.76 -12.38
CA LEU A 11 -5.08 -7.78 -11.19
C LEU A 11 -4.79 -6.60 -10.27
N TYR A 12 -5.52 -6.53 -9.17
CA TYR A 12 -5.49 -5.41 -8.24
C TYR A 12 -4.32 -5.46 -7.26
N ALA A 13 -3.91 -4.29 -6.78
CA ALA A 13 -3.15 -4.19 -5.54
C ALA A 13 -4.13 -4.12 -4.36
N GLU A 14 -4.16 -5.15 -3.52
CA GLU A 14 -5.09 -5.25 -2.40
C GLU A 14 -4.38 -5.35 -1.05
N LEU A 15 -4.88 -4.60 -0.07
CA LEU A 15 -4.54 -4.70 1.33
C LEU A 15 -5.82 -4.97 2.13
N ALA A 16 -5.88 -6.13 2.77
CA ALA A 16 -6.95 -6.48 3.69
C ALA A 16 -6.42 -6.46 5.13
N VAL A 17 -7.05 -5.65 5.98
CA VAL A 17 -6.74 -5.53 7.40
C VAL A 17 -7.90 -6.12 8.19
N PHE A 18 -7.60 -7.18 8.94
CA PHE A 18 -8.54 -7.83 9.85
C PHE A 18 -8.10 -7.55 11.28
N ALA A 19 -8.96 -6.92 12.06
CA ALA A 19 -8.68 -6.54 13.43
C ALA A 19 -9.86 -6.89 14.34
N GLU A 20 -9.62 -6.90 15.66
CA GLU A 20 -10.64 -7.21 16.66
C GLU A 20 -11.90 -6.34 16.52
N LYS A 21 -11.74 -5.08 16.11
CA LYS A 21 -12.84 -4.09 16.01
C LYS A 21 -13.49 -4.01 14.63
N GLY A 22 -12.96 -4.73 13.65
CA GLY A 22 -13.53 -4.75 12.30
C GLY A 22 -12.53 -5.07 11.20
N THR A 23 -13.02 -4.96 9.98
CA THR A 23 -12.31 -5.32 8.75
C THR A 23 -12.31 -4.14 7.80
N VAL A 24 -11.19 -3.93 7.10
CA VAL A 24 -11.04 -2.94 6.04
C VAL A 24 -10.32 -3.59 4.86
N ILE A 25 -10.82 -3.37 3.64
CA ILE A 25 -10.17 -3.80 2.40
C ILE A 25 -9.96 -2.59 1.51
N ILE A 26 -8.71 -2.36 1.15
CA ILE A 26 -8.27 -1.30 0.24
C ILE A 26 -7.80 -1.98 -1.04
N ARG A 27 -8.30 -1.53 -2.19
CA ARG A 27 -7.97 -2.08 -3.50
C ARG A 27 -7.69 -0.95 -4.47
N ASN A 28 -6.57 -1.02 -5.18
CA ASN A 28 -6.09 0.03 -6.09
C ASN A 28 -5.99 1.43 -5.42
N GLY A 29 -5.71 1.46 -4.12
CA GLY A 29 -5.67 2.70 -3.33
C GLY A 29 -7.04 3.28 -2.95
N GLU A 30 -8.13 2.60 -3.28
CA GLU A 30 -9.50 2.98 -2.95
C GLU A 30 -10.07 2.09 -1.85
N LEU A 31 -10.93 2.66 -0.99
CA LEU A 31 -11.62 1.87 0.03
C LEU A 31 -12.72 1.03 -0.65
N LEU A 32 -12.52 -0.29 -0.69
CA LEU A 32 -13.48 -1.24 -1.25
C LEU A 32 -14.54 -1.60 -0.21
N PHE A 33 -14.09 -2.01 0.98
CA PHE A 33 -14.95 -2.58 2.00
C PHE A 33 -14.51 -2.13 3.39
N TYR A 34 -15.48 -1.87 4.26
CA TYR A 34 -15.24 -1.83 5.69
C TYR A 34 -16.44 -2.36 6.46
N GLN A 35 -16.19 -2.90 7.64
CA GLN A 35 -17.22 -3.25 8.61
C GLN A 35 -16.62 -3.09 10.01
N PHE A 36 -17.23 -2.24 10.83
CA PHE A 36 -16.85 -2.08 12.24
C PHE A 36 -17.92 -2.66 13.17
N LYS A 37 -17.50 -3.12 14.34
CA LYS A 37 -18.41 -3.61 15.40
C LYS A 37 -19.33 -2.50 15.93
N ASP A 38 -18.81 -1.28 16.00
CA ASP A 38 -19.51 -0.11 16.54
C ASP A 38 -20.49 0.51 15.51
N GLY A 39 -20.66 -0.11 14.34
CA GLY A 39 -21.59 0.30 13.29
C GLY A 39 -20.94 1.08 12.15
N GLU A 40 -21.75 1.85 11.43
CA GLU A 40 -21.29 2.63 10.28
C GLU A 40 -20.38 3.79 10.70
N SER A 41 -19.41 4.09 9.85
CA SER A 41 -18.57 5.28 10.00
C SER A 41 -18.83 6.21 8.83
N LYS A 42 -19.37 7.39 9.10
CA LYS A 42 -19.63 8.40 8.06
C LYS A 42 -18.36 8.73 7.26
N ALA A 43 -17.21 8.78 7.93
CA ALA A 43 -15.93 9.05 7.28
C ALA A 43 -15.57 7.95 6.26
N PHE A 44 -15.74 6.67 6.63
CA PHE A 44 -15.44 5.55 5.73
C PHE A 44 -16.51 5.40 4.64
N CYS A 45 -17.78 5.64 4.96
CA CYS A 45 -18.86 5.65 3.99
C CYS A 45 -18.60 6.66 2.87
N CYS A 46 -18.16 7.88 3.21
CA CYS A 46 -17.79 8.90 2.22
C CYS A 46 -16.53 8.57 1.42
N LEU A 47 -15.67 7.68 1.90
CA LEU A 47 -14.43 7.27 1.23
C LEU A 47 -14.60 6.01 0.38
N GLN A 48 -15.69 5.26 0.55
CA GLN A 48 -15.91 4.05 -0.22
C GLN A 48 -16.10 4.38 -1.71
N ASN A 49 -15.32 3.70 -2.54
CA ASN A 49 -15.40 3.83 -3.98
C ASN A 49 -15.23 2.45 -4.65
N PRO A 50 -16.25 1.58 -4.55
CA PRO A 50 -16.17 0.21 -5.04
C PRO A 50 -16.00 0.14 -6.57
N GLU A 51 -16.52 1.11 -7.32
CA GLU A 51 -16.34 1.15 -8.78
C GLU A 51 -14.86 1.33 -9.13
N LYS A 52 -14.20 2.34 -8.55
CA LYS A 52 -12.77 2.59 -8.82
C LYS A 52 -11.86 1.53 -8.20
N ALA A 53 -12.23 1.00 -7.04
CA ALA A 53 -11.53 -0.11 -6.41
C ALA A 53 -11.51 -1.37 -7.29
N ASN A 54 -12.59 -1.65 -8.02
CA ASN A 54 -12.71 -2.83 -8.90
C ASN A 54 -12.34 -2.57 -10.36
N ALA A 55 -11.84 -1.38 -10.69
CA ALA A 55 -11.35 -1.09 -12.04
C ALA A 55 -10.09 -1.92 -12.33
N LEU A 56 -10.12 -2.72 -13.40
CA LEU A 56 -8.96 -3.47 -13.86
C LEU A 56 -7.88 -2.52 -14.38
N HIS A 57 -6.62 -2.80 -14.06
CA HIS A 57 -5.48 -2.09 -14.63
C HIS A 57 -5.13 -2.66 -16.00
N GLN A 58 -5.94 -2.29 -17.01
CA GLN A 58 -5.72 -2.69 -18.41
C GLN A 58 -4.74 -1.76 -19.15
N ASP A 59 -4.44 -0.61 -18.57
CA ASP A 59 -3.44 0.35 -19.07
C ASP A 59 -2.21 0.33 -18.16
N ALA A 60 -1.02 0.34 -18.75
CA ALA A 60 0.24 0.48 -18.04
C ALA A 60 0.41 1.89 -17.43
N ALA A 61 -0.43 2.85 -17.82
CA ALA A 61 -0.49 4.19 -17.24
C ALA A 61 -0.95 4.15 -15.77
N ILE A 62 0.04 4.08 -14.87
CA ILE A 62 -0.17 4.21 -13.42
C ILE A 62 -0.31 5.70 -13.07
N SER A 63 -1.22 6.04 -12.15
CA SER A 63 -1.37 7.42 -11.67
C SER A 63 -0.05 8.00 -11.17
N THR A 64 0.25 9.23 -11.58
CA THR A 64 1.45 9.97 -11.15
C THR A 64 1.24 10.73 -9.85
N ASP A 65 0.03 10.72 -9.27
CA ASP A 65 -0.32 11.56 -8.12
C ASP A 65 0.52 11.25 -6.87
N SER A 66 0.80 9.99 -6.61
CA SER A 66 1.63 9.59 -5.47
C SER A 66 3.07 10.08 -5.62
N HIS A 67 3.65 9.97 -6.82
CA HIS A 67 4.98 10.51 -7.11
C HIS A 67 5.00 12.04 -7.00
N ARG A 68 3.97 12.71 -7.53
CA ARG A 68 3.83 14.17 -7.42
C ARG A 68 3.80 14.62 -5.97
N ARG A 69 3.00 13.98 -5.11
CA ARG A 69 2.96 14.26 -3.66
C ARG A 69 4.30 14.03 -2.98
N GLN A 70 4.99 12.94 -3.32
CA GLN A 70 6.33 12.65 -2.78
C GLN A 70 7.35 13.73 -3.17
N TYR A 71 7.37 14.17 -4.44
CA TYR A 71 8.26 15.25 -4.87
C TYR A 71 7.93 16.59 -4.22
N GLN A 72 6.64 16.90 -4.04
CA GLN A 72 6.21 18.11 -3.36
C GLN A 72 6.70 18.12 -1.90
N ASP A 73 6.54 17.01 -1.17
CA ASP A 73 7.06 16.89 0.19
C ASP A 73 8.58 17.02 0.24
N PHE A 74 9.30 16.37 -0.68
CA PHE A 74 10.76 16.47 -0.75
C PHE A 74 11.24 17.92 -0.99
N VAL A 75 10.64 18.62 -1.95
CA VAL A 75 10.98 20.02 -2.24
C VAL A 75 10.65 20.92 -1.03
N GLN A 76 9.54 20.67 -0.36
CA GLN A 76 9.15 21.42 0.83
C GLN A 76 10.11 21.14 1.99
N ALA A 77 10.51 19.88 2.19
CA ALA A 77 11.46 19.47 3.23
C ALA A 77 12.80 20.20 3.12
N ILE A 78 13.31 20.35 1.89
CA ILE A 78 14.52 21.14 1.62
C ILE A 78 14.32 22.62 1.99
N ARG A 79 13.18 23.22 1.61
CA ARG A 79 12.92 24.64 1.85
C ARG A 79 12.72 24.97 3.33
N GLU A 80 12.18 24.03 4.09
CA GLU A 80 11.84 24.19 5.51
C GLU A 80 12.92 23.63 6.45
N ASP A 81 14.01 23.10 5.92
CA ASP A 81 15.07 22.42 6.68
C ASP A 81 14.53 21.35 7.63
N ARG A 82 13.64 20.49 7.10
CA ARG A 82 13.07 19.34 7.82
C ARG A 82 13.37 18.05 7.08
N LYS A 83 13.15 16.92 7.75
CA LYS A 83 13.15 15.61 7.09
C LYS A 83 11.92 15.49 6.17
N PRO A 84 12.04 14.84 5.00
CA PRO A 84 10.88 14.42 4.23
C PRO A 84 10.08 13.40 5.02
N LEU A 85 8.83 13.18 4.61
CA LEU A 85 7.91 12.22 5.23
C LEU A 85 8.47 10.79 5.21
N VAL A 86 9.25 10.46 4.18
CA VAL A 86 9.96 9.18 4.04
C VAL A 86 11.41 9.48 3.67
N THR A 87 12.34 9.12 4.55
CA THR A 87 13.78 9.26 4.32
C THR A 87 14.37 8.08 3.54
N GLY A 88 15.63 8.20 3.11
CA GLY A 88 16.34 7.07 2.50
C GLY A 88 16.49 5.90 3.47
N GLU A 89 16.73 6.20 4.75
CA GLU A 89 16.83 5.22 5.83
C GLU A 89 15.50 4.49 6.04
N ASP A 90 14.37 5.20 6.01
CA ASP A 90 13.04 4.57 6.11
C ASP A 90 12.77 3.62 4.92
N ALA A 91 13.24 3.99 3.72
CA ALA A 91 13.10 3.17 2.52
C ALA A 91 13.90 1.85 2.61
N LEU A 92 15.02 1.83 3.36
CA LEU A 92 15.81 0.61 3.56
C LEU A 92 15.03 -0.46 4.34
N GLU A 93 14.12 -0.09 5.23
CA GLU A 93 13.29 -1.07 5.96
C GLU A 93 12.36 -1.84 5.02
N SER A 94 11.75 -1.14 4.06
CA SER A 94 10.94 -1.79 3.00
C SER A 94 11.79 -2.74 2.16
N LEU A 95 13.01 -2.33 1.81
CA LEU A 95 13.94 -3.17 1.03
C LEU A 95 14.40 -4.41 1.82
N LYS A 96 14.69 -4.27 3.12
CA LYS A 96 15.03 -5.40 4.01
C LYS A 96 13.91 -6.44 4.01
N LEU A 97 12.66 -6.00 4.14
CA LEU A 97 11.49 -6.88 4.10
C LEU A 97 11.37 -7.63 2.77
N ILE A 98 11.46 -6.92 1.64
CA ILE A 98 11.37 -7.56 0.30
C ILE A 98 12.50 -8.60 0.13
N LYS A 99 13.72 -8.28 0.56
CA LYS A 99 14.84 -9.22 0.49
C LYS A 99 14.60 -10.46 1.36
N ALA A 100 14.04 -10.29 2.56
CA ALA A 100 13.70 -11.40 3.44
C ALA A 100 12.61 -12.30 2.85
N ILE A 101 11.60 -11.73 2.16
CA ILE A 101 10.58 -12.51 1.43
C ILE A 101 11.24 -13.37 0.35
N TYR A 102 12.13 -12.79 -0.47
CA TYR A 102 12.86 -13.56 -1.49
C TYR A 102 13.78 -14.61 -0.90
N GLU A 103 14.43 -14.32 0.23
CA GLU A 103 15.27 -15.29 0.93
C GLU A 103 14.45 -16.46 1.50
N SER A 104 13.33 -16.16 2.16
CA SER A 104 12.41 -17.17 2.70
C SER A 104 11.88 -18.08 1.59
N SER A 105 11.47 -17.51 0.45
CA SER A 105 11.02 -18.28 -0.71
C SER A 105 12.11 -19.20 -1.28
N ARG A 106 13.36 -18.72 -1.41
CA ARG A 106 14.48 -19.54 -1.89
C ARG A 106 14.86 -20.67 -0.92
N LYS A 107 14.79 -20.42 0.38
CA LYS A 107 15.22 -21.37 1.42
C LYS A 107 14.09 -22.25 1.94
N ASN A 108 12.84 -21.95 1.60
CA ASN A 108 11.63 -22.56 2.11
C ASN A 108 11.57 -22.63 3.65
N GLN A 109 11.98 -21.54 4.31
CA GLN A 109 11.96 -21.40 5.78
C GLN A 109 11.73 -19.95 6.19
N GLU A 110 11.37 -19.74 7.46
CA GLU A 110 11.20 -18.41 8.04
C GLU A 110 12.52 -17.62 8.09
N VAL A 111 12.43 -16.30 7.86
CA VAL A 111 13.56 -15.37 7.98
C VAL A 111 13.17 -14.27 8.96
N TYR A 112 13.97 -14.12 10.00
CA TYR A 112 13.77 -13.11 11.04
C TYR A 112 14.54 -11.85 10.66
N ILE A 113 13.84 -10.72 10.58
CA ILE A 113 14.44 -9.41 10.31
C ILE A 113 14.76 -8.76 11.67
N CYS A 114 16.05 -8.60 11.97
CA CYS A 114 16.47 -7.84 13.14
C CYS A 114 16.25 -6.34 12.91
N ARG A 115 15.78 -5.67 13.97
CA ARG A 115 15.53 -4.22 13.99
C ARG A 115 16.82 -3.44 14.19
#